data_AF-A0A2K3MQ57-F1
#
_entry.id   AF-A0A2K3MQ57-F1
#
_cell.length_a   1.000
_cell.length_b   1.000
_cell.length_c   1.000
_cell.angle_alpha   90.00
_cell.angle_beta   90.00
_cell.angle_gamma   90.00
#
_symmetry.space_group_name_H-M   'P 1'
#
loop_
_entity.id
_entity.type
_entity.pdbx_description
1 polymer ?
#
loop_
_entity_poly.entity_id
_entity_poly.type
_entity_poly.pdbx_seq_one_letter_code
_entity_poly.pdbx_strand_id
1 'polypeptide(L)'
;MFICMVLYNLADKLPIMKYYDEAKIQAVAAEEDNGPLTGSVWRSTVWDTVGTIKWYGFGMVIIYVVTLAIFPGYITEDVHSELLKDWYPILLITCFNVFDLVGKSLTAVYLLENAKIAIGSCIARLLFFPLFLGCLHGPKFFRTEIPVTILTCILGLTNGYLTSVLMILAPKTVKLQHAETAGIVSVLFLVVGLAAGSIIAWFWVI
;
A
#
# COMPACT_ATOMS: atom_id res chain seq x y z
N MET A 1 -15.01 -14.76 11.26
CA MET A 1 -14.20 -15.08 12.45
C MET A 1 -13.94 -16.58 12.60
N PHE A 2 -14.96 -17.44 12.63
CA PHE A 2 -14.79 -18.90 12.75
C PHE A 2 -13.94 -19.51 11.61
N ILE A 3 -14.23 -19.12 10.37
CA ILE A 3 -13.45 -19.54 9.18
C ILE A 3 -11.97 -19.13 9.30
N CYS A 4 -11.68 -17.93 9.81
CA CYS A 4 -10.31 -17.45 10.02
C CYS A 4 -9.59 -18.28 11.10
N MET A 5 -10.28 -18.66 12.17
CA MET A 5 -9.73 -19.52 13.24
C MET A 5 -9.40 -20.94 12.73
N VAL A 6 -10.25 -21.49 11.87
CA VAL A 6 -10.02 -22.79 11.24
C VAL A 6 -8.84 -22.72 10.28
N LEU A 7 -8.79 -21.70 9.41
CA LEU A 7 -7.68 -21.49 8.48
C LEU A 7 -6.35 -21.26 9.18
N TYR A 8 -6.34 -20.53 10.30
CA TYR A 8 -5.13 -20.31 11.10
C TYR A 8 -4.58 -21.63 11.68
N ASN A 9 -5.44 -22.45 12.30
CA ASN A 9 -5.03 -23.76 12.80
C ASN A 9 -4.60 -24.73 11.68
N LEU A 10 -5.18 -24.59 10.48
CA LEU A 10 -4.76 -25.38 9.32
C LEU A 10 -3.41 -24.93 8.77
N ALA A 11 -3.14 -23.62 8.83
CA ALA A 11 -1.92 -23.02 8.31
C ALA A 11 -0.67 -23.55 9.03
N ASP A 12 -0.71 -23.65 10.36
CA ASP A 12 0.36 -24.24 11.18
C ASP A 12 0.67 -25.72 10.83
N LYS A 13 -0.31 -26.43 10.25
CA LYS A 13 -0.12 -27.82 9.80
C LYS A 13 0.43 -27.95 8.39
N LEU A 14 0.55 -26.85 7.63
CA LEU A 14 1.07 -26.90 6.28
C LEU A 14 2.58 -27.23 6.28
N PRO A 15 3.03 -28.16 5.43
CA PRO A 15 4.44 -28.56 5.39
C PRO A 15 5.37 -27.40 4.99
N ILE A 16 4.85 -26.44 4.23
CA ILE A 16 5.56 -25.20 3.88
C ILE A 16 5.85 -24.35 5.12
N MET A 17 4.89 -24.24 6.04
CA MET A 17 5.05 -23.41 7.23
C MET A 17 6.07 -24.01 8.17
N LYS A 18 6.06 -25.34 8.34
CA LYS A 18 7.08 -26.07 9.10
C LYS A 18 8.48 -25.93 8.50
N TYR A 19 8.61 -26.01 7.18
CA TYR A 19 9.90 -25.81 6.52
C TYR A 19 10.45 -24.39 6.76
N TYR A 20 9.60 -23.37 6.69
CA TYR A 20 9.98 -22.00 6.99
C TYR A 20 10.35 -21.80 8.47
N ASP A 21 9.63 -22.43 9.39
CA ASP A 21 9.94 -22.39 10.81
C ASP A 21 11.27 -23.09 11.12
N GLU A 22 11.52 -24.27 10.54
CA GLU A 22 12.79 -24.98 10.67
C GLU A 22 13.96 -24.16 10.08
N ALA A 23 13.76 -23.54 8.91
CA ALA A 23 14.76 -22.65 8.30
C ALA A 23 15.00 -21.38 9.15
N LYS A 24 13.94 -20.82 9.77
CA LYS A 24 14.04 -19.68 10.70
C LYS A 24 14.83 -20.07 11.96
N ILE A 25 14.53 -21.23 12.54
CA ILE A 25 15.21 -21.77 13.73
C ILE A 25 16.69 -22.03 13.42
N GLN A 26 17.00 -22.62 12.26
CA GLN A 26 18.39 -22.85 11.84
C GLN A 26 19.17 -21.54 11.62
N ALA A 27 18.54 -20.54 11.01
CA ALA A 27 19.16 -19.23 10.83
C ALA A 27 19.43 -18.54 12.17
N VAL A 28 18.49 -18.60 13.12
CA VAL A 28 18.65 -18.04 14.48
C VAL A 28 19.74 -18.80 15.26
N ALA A 29 19.77 -20.13 15.19
CA ALA A 29 20.78 -20.96 15.86
C ALA A 29 22.20 -20.73 15.30
N ALA A 30 22.33 -20.49 13.98
CA ALA A 30 23.62 -20.16 13.37
C ALA A 30 24.16 -18.78 13.80
N GLU A 31 23.31 -17.88 14.28
CA GLU A 31 23.73 -16.58 14.83
C GLU A 31 23.89 -16.58 16.36
N GLU A 32 23.26 -17.50 17.09
CA GLU A 32 23.44 -17.63 18.55
C GLU A 32 24.89 -18.03 18.91
N ASP A 33 25.62 -18.65 17.98
CA ASP A 33 27.07 -18.91 18.07
C ASP A 33 27.91 -17.61 18.02
N ASN A 34 27.34 -16.48 17.56
CA ASN A 34 27.96 -15.15 17.61
C ASN A 34 27.68 -14.38 18.91
N GLY A 35 27.11 -15.04 19.93
CA GLY A 35 26.87 -14.48 21.26
C GLY A 35 25.59 -13.63 21.39
N PRO A 36 25.19 -13.26 22.61
CA PRO A 36 23.89 -12.66 22.86
C PRO A 36 23.77 -11.28 22.20
N LEU A 37 22.71 -11.07 21.43
CA LEU A 37 22.36 -9.78 20.83
C LEU A 37 22.02 -8.75 21.92
N THR A 38 23.03 -8.04 22.42
CA THR A 38 22.88 -6.85 23.25
C THR A 38 21.91 -5.87 22.56
N GLY A 39 20.99 -5.23 23.29
CA GLY A 39 19.93 -4.39 22.69
C GLY A 39 20.40 -3.27 21.75
N SER A 40 21.67 -2.86 21.84
CA SER A 40 22.31 -1.93 20.89
C SER A 40 22.52 -2.56 19.50
N VAL A 41 22.87 -3.84 19.42
CA VAL A 41 23.07 -4.58 18.17
C VAL A 41 21.73 -4.77 17.47
N TRP A 42 20.69 -5.16 18.21
CA TRP A 42 19.33 -5.23 17.66
C TRP A 42 18.87 -3.89 17.08
N ARG A 43 19.10 -2.78 17.80
CA ARG A 43 18.74 -1.43 17.33
C ARG A 43 19.51 -1.02 16.07
N SER A 44 20.80 -1.37 15.99
CA SER A 44 21.64 -1.15 14.80
C SER A 44 21.12 -1.94 13.59
N THR A 45 20.77 -3.22 13.80
CA THR A 45 20.22 -4.08 12.75
C THR A 45 18.85 -3.61 12.26
N VAL A 46 18.00 -3.10 13.15
CA VAL A 46 16.73 -2.46 12.78
C VAL A 46 16.98 -1.19 11.97
N TRP A 47 17.94 -0.35 12.37
CA TRP A 47 18.27 0.87 11.64
C TRP A 47 18.84 0.60 10.24
N ASP A 48 19.65 -0.44 10.11
CA ASP A 48 20.20 -0.91 8.83
C ASP A 48 19.10 -1.47 7.91
N THR A 49 18.18 -2.24 8.50
CA THR A 49 16.96 -2.76 7.86
C THR A 49 16.08 -1.60 7.35
N VAL A 50 15.84 -0.58 8.17
CA VAL A 50 15.11 0.64 7.79
C VAL A 50 15.86 1.37 6.67
N GLY A 51 17.18 1.48 6.75
CA GLY A 51 18.03 2.10 5.74
C GLY A 51 17.94 1.41 4.37
N THR A 52 17.79 0.08 4.37
CA THR A 52 17.62 -0.75 3.17
C THR A 52 16.23 -0.59 2.55
N ILE A 53 15.19 -0.58 3.38
CA ILE A 53 13.79 -0.53 2.92
C ILE A 53 13.30 0.90 2.66
N LYS A 54 14.07 1.93 3.06
CA LYS A 54 13.64 3.34 3.03
C LYS A 54 12.98 3.79 1.73
N TRP A 55 13.47 3.31 0.59
CA TRP A 55 12.93 3.68 -0.73
C TRP A 55 11.57 3.04 -0.99
N TYR A 56 11.38 1.80 -0.58
CA TYR A 56 10.08 1.12 -0.63
C TYR A 56 9.09 1.74 0.36
N GLY A 57 9.55 2.03 1.59
CA GLY A 57 8.75 2.72 2.61
C GLY A 57 8.30 4.12 2.17
N PHE A 58 9.19 4.88 1.54
CA PHE A 58 8.85 6.19 0.98
C PHE A 58 7.83 6.09 -0.17
N GLY A 59 7.98 5.10 -1.05
CA GLY A 59 6.98 4.81 -2.08
C GLY A 59 5.60 4.49 -1.49
N MET A 60 5.57 3.67 -0.42
CA MET A 60 4.34 3.37 0.32
C MET A 60 3.69 4.63 0.91
N VAL A 61 4.47 5.49 1.56
CA VAL A 61 3.97 6.75 2.11
C VAL A 61 3.32 7.59 1.01
N ILE A 62 3.99 7.78 -0.13
CA ILE A 62 3.44 8.57 -1.25
C ILE A 62 2.13 7.97 -1.76
N ILE A 63 2.06 6.66 -1.95
CA ILE A 63 0.84 5.98 -2.41
C ILE A 63 -0.32 6.32 -1.49
N TYR A 64 -0.15 6.11 -0.18
CA TYR A 64 -1.23 6.32 0.78
C TYR A 64 -1.56 7.80 1.02
N VAL A 65 -0.57 8.69 0.93
CA VAL A 65 -0.80 10.13 0.96
C VAL A 65 -1.66 10.56 -0.22
N VAL A 66 -1.30 10.18 -1.45
CA VAL A 66 -2.06 10.55 -2.66
C VAL A 66 -3.46 9.94 -2.61
N THR A 67 -3.57 8.66 -2.27
CA THR A 67 -4.85 7.95 -2.22
C THR A 67 -5.76 8.58 -1.16
N LEU A 68 -5.29 8.84 0.06
CA LEU A 68 -6.14 9.43 1.10
C LEU A 68 -6.44 10.93 0.91
N ALA A 69 -5.53 11.67 0.27
CA ALA A 69 -5.78 13.07 -0.07
C ALA A 69 -6.94 13.22 -1.06
N ILE A 70 -7.10 12.25 -1.98
CA ILE A 70 -8.14 12.28 -3.02
C ILE A 70 -9.38 11.47 -2.60
N PHE A 71 -9.22 10.36 -1.88
CA PHE A 71 -10.30 9.46 -1.48
C PHE A 71 -10.32 9.29 0.04
N PRO A 72 -11.46 9.43 0.74
CA PRO A 72 -12.81 9.71 0.24
C PRO A 72 -13.15 11.21 0.15
N GLY A 73 -12.43 12.10 0.85
CA GLY A 73 -12.85 13.49 1.09
C GLY A 73 -13.21 14.28 -0.18
N TYR A 74 -12.31 14.33 -1.16
CA TYR A 74 -12.54 15.05 -2.42
C TYR A 74 -13.68 14.46 -3.25
N ILE A 75 -13.83 13.13 -3.25
CA ILE A 75 -14.87 12.43 -4.01
C ILE A 75 -16.25 12.64 -3.39
N THR A 76 -16.34 12.78 -2.06
CA THR A 76 -17.60 12.95 -1.35
C THR A 76 -18.09 14.39 -1.29
N GLU A 77 -17.20 15.38 -1.32
CA GLU A 77 -17.55 16.78 -1.04
C GLU A 77 -17.71 17.62 -2.32
N ASP A 78 -16.86 17.42 -3.33
CA ASP A 78 -16.84 18.29 -4.52
C ASP A 78 -17.53 17.72 -5.75
N VAL A 79 -17.73 16.40 -5.83
CA VAL A 79 -18.28 15.76 -7.04
C VAL A 79 -19.78 15.56 -6.94
N HIS A 80 -20.52 16.66 -7.08
CA HIS A 80 -21.98 16.66 -7.19
C HIS A 80 -22.39 16.52 -8.65
N SER A 81 -23.00 15.38 -9.00
CA SER A 81 -23.63 15.20 -10.31
C SER A 81 -25.15 15.40 -10.23
N GLU A 82 -25.71 16.17 -11.16
CA GLU A 82 -27.15 16.49 -11.21
C GLU A 82 -28.04 15.26 -11.45
N LEU A 83 -27.49 14.16 -11.99
CA LEU A 83 -28.26 12.98 -12.40
C LEU A 83 -28.31 11.87 -11.34
N LEU A 84 -27.22 11.69 -10.57
CA LEU A 84 -27.08 10.61 -9.58
C LEU A 84 -27.07 11.09 -8.11
N LYS A 85 -27.06 12.41 -7.86
CA LYS A 85 -27.09 13.02 -6.51
C LYS A 85 -26.18 12.26 -5.51
N ASP A 86 -26.74 11.69 -4.45
CA ASP A 86 -26.02 11.04 -3.36
C ASP A 86 -25.50 9.63 -3.69
N TRP A 87 -25.95 9.04 -4.80
CA TRP A 87 -25.52 7.70 -5.22
C TRP A 87 -24.18 7.69 -5.95
N TYR A 88 -23.76 8.85 -6.48
CA TYR A 88 -22.55 8.95 -7.27
C TYR A 88 -21.26 8.70 -6.44
N PRO A 89 -21.09 9.29 -5.24
CA PRO A 89 -19.95 8.95 -4.38
C PRO A 89 -19.93 7.48 -3.97
N ILE A 90 -21.09 6.87 -3.73
CA ILE A 90 -21.20 5.44 -3.36
C ILE A 90 -20.71 4.55 -4.52
N LEU A 91 -21.09 4.86 -5.75
CA LEU A 91 -20.60 4.16 -6.94
C LEU A 91 -19.09 4.34 -7.12
N LEU A 92 -18.56 5.55 -6.93
CA LEU A 92 -17.12 5.82 -7.00
C LEU A 92 -16.33 5.05 -5.94
N ILE A 93 -16.82 5.04 -4.69
CA ILE A 93 -16.25 4.23 -3.60
C ILE A 93 -16.26 2.74 -3.97
N THR A 94 -17.37 2.26 -4.53
CA THR A 94 -17.50 0.85 -4.93
C THR A 94 -16.52 0.51 -6.05
N CYS A 95 -16.45 1.34 -7.09
CA CYS A 95 -15.50 1.20 -8.18
C CYS A 95 -14.06 1.22 -7.67
N PHE A 96 -13.68 2.18 -6.83
CA PHE A 96 -12.35 2.25 -6.22
C PHE A 96 -11.98 0.93 -5.53
N ASN A 97 -12.87 0.41 -4.67
CA ASN A 97 -12.61 -0.83 -3.94
C ASN A 97 -12.55 -2.07 -4.84
N VAL A 98 -13.41 -2.17 -5.85
CA VAL A 98 -13.38 -3.28 -6.81
C VAL A 98 -12.08 -3.26 -7.60
N PHE A 99 -11.67 -2.10 -8.12
CA PHE A 99 -10.42 -1.98 -8.86
C PHE A 99 -9.19 -2.15 -7.96
N ASP A 100 -9.23 -1.73 -6.69
CA ASP A 100 -8.17 -2.03 -5.71
C ASP A 100 -8.02 -3.54 -5.50
N LEU A 101 -9.13 -4.28 -5.37
CA LEU A 101 -9.10 -5.74 -5.27
C LEU A 101 -8.52 -6.38 -6.53
N VAL A 102 -8.92 -5.92 -7.72
CA VAL A 102 -8.37 -6.40 -9.00
C VAL A 102 -6.87 -6.11 -9.08
N GLY A 103 -6.43 -4.91 -8.68
CA GLY A 103 -5.02 -4.52 -8.63
C GLY A 103 -4.20 -5.43 -7.70
N LYS A 104 -4.71 -5.73 -6.51
CA LYS A 104 -4.08 -6.69 -5.59
C LYS A 104 -4.02 -8.08 -6.20
N SER A 105 -5.09 -8.53 -6.85
CA SER A 105 -5.16 -9.87 -7.47
C SER A 105 -4.19 -10.00 -8.64
N LEU A 106 -3.99 -8.93 -9.43
CA LEU A 106 -3.02 -8.89 -10.53
C LEU A 106 -1.59 -9.16 -10.06
N THR A 107 -1.22 -8.79 -8.83
CA THR A 107 0.13 -9.09 -8.31
C THR A 107 0.41 -10.58 -8.15
N ALA A 108 -0.63 -11.41 -8.02
CA ALA A 108 -0.48 -12.87 -8.01
C ALA A 108 -0.13 -13.43 -9.40
N VAL A 109 -0.50 -12.73 -10.48
CA VAL A 109 -0.23 -13.12 -11.86
C VAL A 109 1.06 -12.49 -12.39
N TYR A 110 1.27 -11.20 -12.10
CA TYR A 110 2.42 -10.44 -12.55
C TYR A 110 3.00 -9.60 -11.41
N LEU A 111 4.09 -10.10 -10.82
CA LEU A 111 4.85 -9.39 -9.80
C LEU A 111 5.91 -8.52 -10.47
N LEU A 112 5.80 -7.21 -10.30
CA LEU A 112 6.80 -6.28 -10.81
C LEU A 112 7.99 -6.23 -9.84
N GLU A 113 9.09 -6.89 -10.19
CA GLU A 113 10.29 -6.97 -9.32
C GLU A 113 11.19 -5.72 -9.39
N ASN A 114 11.00 -4.89 -10.41
CA ASN A 114 11.82 -3.69 -10.63
C ASN A 114 11.46 -2.56 -9.66
N ALA A 115 12.22 -2.44 -8.57
CA ALA A 115 12.07 -1.39 -7.55
C ALA A 115 12.06 0.04 -8.13
N LYS A 116 12.90 0.31 -9.13
CA LYS A 116 12.97 1.62 -9.80
C LYS A 116 11.65 1.97 -10.51
N ILE A 117 11.03 0.99 -11.15
CA ILE A 117 9.75 1.17 -11.84
C ILE A 117 8.62 1.29 -10.82
N ALA A 118 8.64 0.52 -9.73
CA ALA A 118 7.67 0.67 -8.64
C ALA A 118 7.72 2.08 -8.02
N ILE A 119 8.91 2.59 -7.72
CA ILE A 119 9.12 3.94 -7.18
C ILE A 119 8.74 5.01 -8.22
N GLY A 120 9.14 4.83 -9.47
CA GLY A 120 8.74 5.71 -10.58
C GLY A 120 7.22 5.80 -10.74
N SER A 121 6.53 4.66 -10.63
CA SER A 121 5.08 4.59 -10.63
C SER A 121 4.46 5.27 -9.41
N CYS A 122 5.09 5.23 -8.23
CA CYS A 122 4.64 5.99 -7.05
C CYS A 122 4.71 7.50 -7.30
N ILE A 123 5.80 7.99 -7.89
CA ILE A 123 5.98 9.40 -8.24
C ILE A 123 4.97 9.82 -9.31
N ALA A 124 4.72 8.97 -10.30
CA ALA A 124 3.72 9.22 -11.33
C ALA A 124 2.31 9.43 -10.74
N ARG A 125 2.03 8.93 -9.53
CA ARG A 125 0.73 9.17 -8.86
C ARG A 125 0.55 10.61 -8.43
N LEU A 126 1.62 11.39 -8.25
CA LEU A 126 1.49 12.82 -8.01
C LEU A 126 0.79 13.54 -9.17
N LEU A 127 0.82 12.96 -10.38
CA LEU A 127 0.09 13.46 -11.54
C LEU A 127 -1.44 13.33 -11.39
N PHE A 128 -1.95 12.46 -10.50
CA PHE A 128 -3.38 12.40 -10.23
C PHE A 128 -3.89 13.72 -9.62
N PHE A 129 -3.12 14.42 -8.79
CA PHE A 129 -3.54 15.71 -8.22
C PHE A 129 -3.93 16.75 -9.28
N PRO A 130 -3.06 17.14 -10.23
CA PRO A 130 -3.42 18.10 -11.26
C PRO A 130 -4.50 17.57 -12.22
N LEU A 131 -4.57 16.25 -12.44
CA LEU A 131 -5.63 15.65 -13.25
C LEU A 131 -7.01 15.79 -12.59
N PHE A 132 -7.12 15.49 -11.29
CA PHE A 132 -8.36 15.65 -10.54
C PHE A 132 -8.76 17.12 -10.39
N LEU A 133 -7.80 18.03 -10.15
CA LEU A 133 -8.03 19.47 -10.15
C LEU A 133 -8.52 19.99 -11.51
N GLY A 134 -7.89 19.52 -12.60
CA GLY A 134 -8.27 19.88 -13.97
C GLY A 134 -9.65 19.37 -14.37
N CYS A 135 -10.10 18.24 -13.81
CA CYS A 135 -11.47 17.76 -14.00
C CYS A 135 -12.52 18.67 -13.33
N LEU A 136 -12.15 19.38 -12.27
CA LEU A 136 -13.06 20.25 -11.51
C LEU A 136 -13.05 21.71 -12.00
N HIS A 137 -11.87 22.28 -12.19
CA HIS A 137 -11.65 23.68 -12.59
C HIS A 137 -11.48 23.88 -14.11
N GLY A 138 -11.41 22.79 -14.87
CA GLY A 138 -11.25 22.83 -16.32
C GLY A 138 -12.55 23.14 -17.09
N PRO A 139 -12.46 23.19 -18.43
CA PRO A 139 -13.62 23.44 -19.28
C PRO A 139 -14.70 22.35 -19.09
N LYS A 140 -15.98 22.74 -19.22
CA LYS A 140 -17.20 21.92 -18.91
C LYS A 140 -17.20 20.48 -19.45
N PHE A 141 -16.39 20.17 -20.46
CA PHE A 141 -16.22 18.83 -21.01
C PHE A 141 -15.52 17.84 -20.06
N PHE A 142 -14.56 18.30 -19.25
CA PHE A 142 -13.87 17.47 -18.27
C PHE A 142 -14.63 17.32 -16.94
N ARG A 143 -15.63 18.19 -16.70
CA ARG A 143 -16.53 18.14 -15.54
C ARG A 143 -17.70 17.16 -15.74
N THR A 144 -17.42 16.04 -16.41
CA THR A 144 -18.41 14.99 -16.68
C THR A 144 -18.17 13.82 -15.71
N GLU A 145 -19.21 13.05 -15.39
CA GLU A 145 -19.15 11.90 -14.47
C GLU A 145 -18.20 10.78 -14.95
N ILE A 146 -18.01 10.67 -16.26
CA ILE A 146 -17.25 9.61 -16.91
C ILE A 146 -15.74 9.73 -16.61
N PRO A 147 -15.05 10.86 -16.88
CA PRO A 147 -13.63 11.00 -16.59
C PRO A 147 -13.29 10.82 -15.10
N VAL A 148 -14.11 11.36 -14.19
CA VAL A 148 -13.87 11.19 -12.74
C VAL A 148 -13.99 9.72 -12.32
N THR A 149 -14.99 9.01 -12.85
CA THR A 149 -15.13 7.56 -12.60
C THR A 149 -13.93 6.78 -13.12
N ILE A 150 -13.49 7.04 -14.36
CA ILE A 150 -12.33 6.37 -14.95
C ILE A 150 -11.06 6.65 -14.14
N LEU A 151 -10.81 7.91 -13.76
CA LEU A 151 -9.66 8.27 -12.93
C LEU A 151 -9.71 7.58 -11.57
N THR A 152 -10.89 7.48 -10.95
CA THR A 152 -11.09 6.79 -9.66
C THR A 152 -10.81 5.29 -9.78
N CYS A 153 -11.25 4.65 -10.87
CA CYS A 153 -10.94 3.25 -11.15
C CYS A 153 -9.43 3.03 -11.32
N ILE A 154 -8.74 3.90 -12.07
CA ILE A 154 -7.29 3.82 -12.27
C ILE A 154 -6.56 4.07 -10.94
N LEU A 155 -7.03 5.02 -10.13
CA LEU A 155 -6.48 5.31 -8.81
C LEU A 155 -6.57 4.06 -7.90
N GLY A 156 -7.74 3.40 -7.87
CA GLY A 156 -7.94 2.14 -7.14
C GLY A 156 -7.04 1.01 -7.64
N LEU A 157 -7.01 0.78 -8.96
CA LEU A 157 -6.20 -0.27 -9.57
C LEU A 157 -4.72 -0.12 -9.25
N THR A 158 -4.19 1.08 -9.43
CA THR A 158 -2.79 1.39 -9.11
C THR A 158 -2.53 1.30 -7.62
N ASN A 159 -3.53 1.54 -6.76
CA ASN A 159 -3.39 1.49 -5.29
C ASN A 159 -3.18 0.05 -4.86
N GLY A 160 -4.10 -0.83 -5.27
CA GLY A 160 -4.02 -2.24 -4.98
C GLY A 160 -2.75 -2.87 -5.53
N TYR A 161 -2.41 -2.59 -6.79
CA TYR A 161 -1.24 -3.20 -7.45
C TYR A 161 0.08 -2.78 -6.80
N LEU A 162 0.34 -1.47 -6.70
CA LEU A 162 1.63 -0.99 -6.18
C LEU A 162 1.81 -1.28 -4.69
N THR A 163 0.74 -1.19 -3.90
CA THR A 163 0.78 -1.55 -2.47
C THR A 163 1.19 -3.00 -2.29
N SER A 164 0.52 -3.92 -2.99
CA SER A 164 0.84 -5.36 -2.90
C SER A 164 2.28 -5.64 -3.35
N VAL A 165 2.73 -5.04 -4.46
CA VAL A 165 4.12 -5.19 -4.93
C VAL A 165 5.12 -4.73 -3.87
N LEU A 166 4.92 -3.54 -3.29
CA LEU A 166 5.85 -3.00 -2.27
C LEU A 166 5.83 -3.82 -0.97
N MET A 167 4.66 -4.28 -0.51
CA MET A 167 4.54 -5.12 0.67
C MET A 167 5.14 -6.53 0.48
N ILE A 168 5.23 -7.02 -0.76
CA ILE A 168 5.93 -8.27 -1.08
C ILE A 168 7.43 -8.05 -1.22
N LEU A 169 7.86 -6.98 -1.89
CA LEU A 169 9.27 -6.71 -2.15
C LEU A 169 10.03 -6.25 -0.89
N ALA A 170 9.41 -5.46 -0.02
CA ALA A 170 10.05 -4.94 1.18
C ALA A 170 10.65 -6.05 2.08
N PRO A 171 9.91 -7.08 2.52
CA PRO A 171 10.46 -8.17 3.32
C PRO A 171 11.41 -9.09 2.52
N LYS A 172 11.28 -9.16 1.18
CA LYS A 172 12.21 -9.93 0.32
C LYS A 172 13.60 -9.30 0.19
N THR A 173 13.71 -7.98 0.41
CA THR A 173 15.00 -7.29 0.31
C THR A 173 15.92 -7.52 1.52
N VAL A 174 15.39 -8.11 2.59
CA VAL A 174 16.11 -8.36 3.83
C VAL A 174 16.25 -9.85 4.09
N LYS A 175 17.22 -10.23 4.94
CA LYS A 175 17.39 -11.61 5.37
C LYS A 175 16.12 -12.13 6.05
N LEU A 176 15.85 -13.43 5.92
CA LEU A 176 14.64 -14.08 6.43
C LEU A 176 14.37 -13.80 7.92
N GLN A 177 15.42 -13.65 8.72
CA GLN A 177 15.34 -13.33 10.15
C GLN A 177 14.82 -11.91 10.44
N HIS A 178 15.08 -10.95 9.55
CA HIS A 178 14.62 -9.56 9.68
C HIS A 178 13.37 -9.26 8.83
N ALA A 179 12.91 -10.22 8.03
CA ALA A 179 11.74 -10.06 7.16
C ALA A 179 10.47 -9.71 7.96
N GLU A 180 10.31 -10.25 9.16
CA GLU A 180 9.20 -9.92 10.06
C GLU A 180 9.24 -8.45 10.49
N THR A 181 10.42 -7.98 10.91
CA THR A 181 10.63 -6.58 11.29
C THR A 181 10.44 -5.64 10.11
N ALA A 182 10.94 -6.01 8.92
CA ALA A 182 10.73 -5.28 7.68
C ALA A 182 9.25 -5.14 7.31
N GLY A 183 8.46 -6.19 7.50
CA GLY A 183 7.01 -6.16 7.33
C GLY A 183 6.35 -5.17 8.28
N ILE A 184 6.68 -5.22 9.58
CA ILE A 184 6.14 -4.29 10.59
C ILE A 184 6.50 -2.84 10.25
N VAL A 185 7.77 -2.57 9.92
CA VAL A 185 8.24 -1.25 9.51
C VAL A 185 7.50 -0.74 8.27
N SER A 186 7.25 -1.61 7.29
CA SER A 186 6.50 -1.25 6.08
C SER A 186 5.05 -0.87 6.40
N VAL A 187 4.41 -1.55 7.36
CA VAL A 187 3.08 -1.21 7.85
C VAL A 187 3.09 0.12 8.62
N LEU A 188 4.14 0.40 9.40
CA LEU A 188 4.28 1.71 10.06
C LEU A 188 4.37 2.84 9.04
N PHE A 189 5.16 2.68 7.97
CA PHE A 189 5.21 3.66 6.88
C PHE A 189 3.85 3.85 6.20
N LEU A 190 3.10 2.77 5.99
CA LEU A 190 1.73 2.84 5.50
C LEU A 190 0.84 3.70 6.42
N VAL A 191 0.86 3.46 7.73
CA VAL A 191 0.06 4.21 8.70
C VAL A 191 0.46 5.69 8.73
N VAL A 192 1.75 6.00 8.65
CA VAL A 192 2.24 7.38 8.52
C VAL A 192 1.71 8.03 7.24
N GLY A 193 1.71 7.30 6.12
CA GLY A 193 1.12 7.77 4.86
C GLY A 193 -0.37 8.05 4.99
N LEU A 194 -1.12 7.20 5.70
CA LEU A 194 -2.54 7.44 5.97
C LEU A 194 -2.74 8.72 6.81
N ALA A 195 -1.99 8.89 7.90
CA ALA A 195 -2.11 10.06 8.76
C ALA A 195 -1.78 11.36 8.00
N ALA A 196 -0.68 11.37 7.25
CA ALA A 196 -0.29 12.53 6.44
C ALA A 196 -1.29 12.82 5.31
N GLY A 197 -1.78 11.78 4.63
CA GLY A 197 -2.80 11.91 3.58
C GLY A 197 -4.11 12.51 4.10
N SER A 198 -4.54 12.14 5.31
CA SER A 198 -5.72 12.75 5.95
C SER A 198 -5.54 14.23 6.26
N ILE A 199 -4.34 14.67 6.65
CA ILE A 199 -4.05 16.09 6.89
C ILE A 199 -4.07 16.86 5.56
N ILE A 200 -3.53 16.28 4.49
CA ILE A 200 -3.54 16.89 3.16
C ILE A 200 -4.95 16.94 2.57
N ALA A 201 -5.78 15.93 2.83
CA ALA A 201 -7.19 15.93 2.41
C ALA A 201 -7.96 17.15 2.96
N TRP A 202 -7.67 17.58 4.18
CA TRP A 202 -8.27 18.79 4.76
C TRP A 202 -7.93 20.07 3.99
N PHE A 203 -6.73 20.16 3.39
CA PHE A 203 -6.36 21.32 2.57
C PHE A 203 -7.15 21.41 1.26
N TRP A 204 -7.82 20.34 0.84
CA TRP A 204 -8.70 20.35 -0.33
C TRP A 204 -10.09 20.89 -0.05
N VAL A 205 -10.51 20.82 1.21
CA VAL A 205 -11.84 21.24 1.67
C VAL A 205 -11.87 22.72 2.07
N ILE A 206 -10.70 23.29 2.42
CA ILE A 206 -10.50 24.70 2.79
C ILE A 206 -10.28 25.55 1.53
#